data_AF-A0A6I4HXD4-F1
#
_entry.id   AF-A0A6I4HXD4-F1
#
_cell.length_a   1.000
_cell.length_b   1.000
_cell.length_c   1.000
_cell.angle_alpha   90.00
_cell.angle_beta   90.00
_cell.angle_gamma   90.00
#
_symmetry.space_group_name_H-M   'P 1'
#
loop_
_entity.id
_entity.type
_entity.pdbx_description
1 polymer ?
#
loop_
_entity_poly.entity_id
_entity_poly.type
_entity_poly.pdbx_seq_one_letter_code
_entity_poly.pdbx_strand_id
1 'polypeptide(L)' 'KFITVWVLTVTQHQMVGSATESTYQLQYATQSICEKQKLRHETDRTDVRCDFQQVPVYVGSQP' A
#
# COMPACT_ATOMS: atom_id res chain seq x y z
N LYS A 1 -0.25 -21.49 -0.43
CA LYS A 1 1.17 -21.06 -0.60
C LYS A 1 1.30 -19.65 -0.03
N PHE A 2 2.47 -19.23 0.45
CA PHE A 2 2.69 -17.83 0.85
C PHE A 2 3.57 -17.13 -0.18
N ILE A 3 3.35 -15.83 -0.36
CA ILE A 3 4.26 -14.95 -1.11
C ILE A 3 4.63 -13.76 -0.24
N THR A 4 5.78 -13.17 -0.53
CA THR A 4 6.27 -11.95 0.09
C THR A 4 5.96 -10.77 -0.80
N VAL A 5 5.44 -9.69 -0.23
CA VAL A 5 5.12 -8.44 -0.94
C VAL A 5 5.53 -7.24 -0.09
N TRP A 6 5.69 -6.10 -0.76
CA TRP A 6 5.82 -4.80 -0.12
C TRP A 6 4.54 -4.01 -0.33
N VAL A 7 3.92 -3.57 0.74
CA VAL A 7 2.63 -2.89 0.71
C VAL A 7 2.83 -1.41 0.97
N LEU A 8 2.50 -0.59 -0.01
CA LEU A 8 2.37 0.86 0.16
C LEU A 8 0.98 1.14 0.71
N THR A 9 0.91 1.65 1.95
CA THR A 9 -0.33 2.20 2.52
C THR A 9 -0.29 3.71 2.35
N VAL A 10 -1.35 4.26 1.78
CA VAL A 10 -1.54 5.71 1.60
C VAL A 10 -2.78 6.13 2.37
N THR A 11 -2.62 7.08 3.27
CA THR A 11 -3.69 7.69 4.04
C THR A 11 -3.79 9.16 3.63
N GLN A 12 -4.94 9.56 3.08
CA GLN A 12 -5.17 10.93 2.63
C GLN A 12 -5.95 11.71 3.68
N HIS A 13 -5.32 12.75 4.23
CA HIS A 13 -5.95 13.70 5.13
C HIS A 13 -6.75 14.73 4.32
N GLN A 14 -7.99 15.01 4.74
CA GLN A 14 -8.87 15.92 4.03
C GLN A 14 -8.54 17.41 4.25
N MET A 15 -8.99 18.23 3.30
CA MET A 15 -9.03 19.69 3.44
C MET A 15 -10.18 20.13 4.35
N VAL A 16 -10.02 21.31 4.96
CA VAL A 16 -10.96 21.94 5.91
C VAL A 16 -12.42 21.83 5.45
N GLY A 17 -13.27 21.16 6.24
CA GLY A 17 -14.72 21.10 6.04
C GLY A 17 -15.34 19.71 5.85
N SER A 18 -14.54 18.65 5.75
CA SER A 18 -15.02 17.26 5.66
C SER A 18 -14.23 16.35 6.62
N ALA A 19 -14.89 15.37 7.23
CA ALA A 19 -14.39 14.57 8.35
C ALA A 19 -13.91 13.15 7.95
N THR A 20 -13.65 12.90 6.67
CA THR A 20 -13.50 11.54 6.14
C THR A 20 -12.09 11.32 5.61
N GLU A 21 -11.23 10.74 6.44
CA GLU A 21 -9.94 10.21 6.01
C GLU A 21 -10.15 9.02 5.07
N SER A 22 -9.37 8.95 3.98
CA SER A 22 -9.40 7.81 3.06
C SER A 22 -8.07 7.07 3.12
N THR A 23 -8.11 5.74 3.15
CA THR A 23 -6.91 4.90 3.17
C THR A 23 -7.02 3.83 2.09
N TYR A 24 -5.94 3.64 1.33
CA TYR A 24 -5.84 2.57 0.34
C TYR A 24 -4.45 1.92 0.36
N GLN A 25 -4.37 0.72 -0.24
CA GLN A 25 -3.15 -0.08 -0.24
C GLN A 25 -2.81 -0.57 -1.65
N LEU A 26 -1.52 -0.51 -1.98
CA LEU A 26 -0.94 -1.02 -3.23
C LEU A 26 0.14 -2.04 -2.92
N GLN A 27 0.20 -3.13 -3.68
CA GLN A 27 1.17 -4.21 -3.47
C GLN A 27 2.26 -4.19 -4.55
N TYR A 28 3.50 -4.38 -4.14
CA TYR A 28 4.68 -4.40 -5.00
C TYR A 28 5.57 -5.62 -4.71
N ALA A 29 6.28 -6.07 -5.73
CA ALA A 29 7.15 -7.25 -5.63
C ALA A 29 8.44 -6.98 -4.83
N THR A 30 8.94 -5.74 -4.82
CA THR A 30 10.23 -5.39 -4.17
C THR A 30 10.13 -4.11 -3.36
N GLN A 31 11.02 -3.99 -2.36
CA GLN A 31 11.15 -2.79 -1.53
C GLN A 31 11.40 -1.55 -2.37
N SER A 32 12.35 -1.64 -3.32
CA SER A 32 12.77 -0.52 -4.15
C SER A 32 11.63 0.08 -4.98
N ILE A 33 10.69 -0.76 -5.46
CA ILE A 33 9.51 -0.28 -6.16
C ILE A 33 8.56 0.41 -5.18
N CYS A 34 8.32 -0.18 -4.00
CA CYS A 34 7.46 0.42 -2.98
C CYS A 34 7.98 1.81 -2.57
N GLU A 35 9.26 1.94 -2.23
CA GLU A 35 9.88 3.22 -1.85
C GLU A 35 9.82 4.25 -2.98
N LYS A 36 10.05 3.83 -4.23
CA LYS A 36 9.90 4.73 -5.39
C LYS A 36 8.47 5.24 -5.55
N GLN A 37 7.47 4.42 -5.23
CA GLN A 37 6.06 4.79 -5.29
C GLN A 37 5.64 5.61 -4.08
N LYS A 38 6.21 5.36 -2.91
CA LYS A 38 6.04 6.17 -1.70
C LYS A 38 6.34 7.64 -2.00
N LEU A 39 7.51 7.93 -2.58
CA LEU A 39 7.91 9.30 -2.96
C LEU A 39 6.96 10.00 -3.93
N ARG A 40 6.18 9.25 -4.72
CA ARG A 40 5.19 9.82 -5.65
C ARG A 40 3.86 10.16 -4.97
N HIS A 41 3.58 9.51 -3.85
CA HIS A 41 2.34 9.68 -3.09
C HIS A 41 2.55 10.53 -1.84
N GLU A 42 3.80 10.85 -1.50
CA GLU A 42 4.17 11.74 -0.40
C GLU A 42 3.86 13.19 -0.77
N THR A 43 2.89 13.75 -0.06
CA THR A 43 2.42 15.13 -0.21
C THR A 43 2.09 15.66 1.19
N ASP A 44 1.91 16.98 1.34
CA ASP A 44 1.57 17.59 2.63
C ASP A 44 0.22 17.13 3.22
N ARG A 45 -0.55 16.34 2.47
CA ARG A 45 -1.87 15.83 2.86
C ARG A 45 -1.95 14.32 2.91
N THR A 46 -0.81 13.64 2.83
CA THR A 46 -0.78 12.18 2.82
C THR A 46 0.24 11.64 3.81
N ASP A 47 -0.19 10.67 4.60
CA ASP A 47 0.71 9.77 5.31
C ASP A 47 0.93 8.53 4.44
N VAL A 48 2.19 8.13 4.28
CA VAL A 48 2.60 7.07 3.37
C VAL A 48 3.68 6.20 3.98
N ARG A 49 3.44 4.88 3.97
CA ARG A 49 4.39 3.88 4.49
C ARG A 49 4.49 2.65 3.61
N CYS A 50 5.68 2.05 3.60
CA CYS A 50 5.97 0.78 2.96
C CYS A 50 6.23 -0.29 4.00
N ASP A 51 5.40 -1.33 4.02
CA ASP A 51 5.48 -2.43 4.97
C ASP A 51 5.78 -3.75 4.24
N PHE A 52 6.69 -4.56 4.77
CA PHE A 52 6.91 -5.92 4.27
C PHE A 52 5.84 -6.86 4.82
N GLN A 53 5.19 -7.64 3.95
CA GLN A 53 4.13 -8.56 4.34
C GLN A 53 4.29 -9.93 3.68
N GLN A 54 3.88 -10.97 4.41
CA GLN A 54 3.69 -12.32 3.88
C GLN A 54 2.20 -12.60 3.77
N VAL A 55 1.72 -12.78 2.54
CA VAL A 55 0.29 -12.98 2.26
C VAL A 55 0.01 -14.41 1.77
N PRO A 56 -1.04 -15.07 2.27
CA PRO A 56 -1.45 -16.37 1.76
C PRO A 56 -2.07 -16.21 0.37
N VAL A 57 -1.64 -17.05 -0.56
CA VAL A 57 -2.24 -17.18 -1.88
C VAL A 57 -2.89 -18.56 -2.02
N TYR A 58 -4.14 -18.53 -2.45
CA TYR A 58 -4.85 -19.72 -2.88
C TYR A 58 -4.39 -20.07 -4.29
N VAL A 59 -3.71 -21.22 -4.40
CA VAL A 59 -3.43 -21.84 -5.69
C VAL A 59 -4.59 -22.77 -5.93
N GLY A 60 -5.60 -22.30 -6.67
CA GLY A 60 -6.69 -23.17 -7.09
C GLY A 60 -6.09 -24.33 -7.88
N SER A 61 -6.32 -25.57 -7.42
CA SER A 61 -6.17 -26.73 -8.27
C SER A 61 -7.16 -26.55 -9.41
N GLN A 62 -6.66 -26.18 -10.60
CA GLN A 62 -7.47 -26.29 -11.81
C GLN A 62 -7.95 -27.74 -11.91
N PRO A 63 -9.26 -27.99 -12.12
CA PRO A 63 -9.78 -29.34 -12.31
C PRO A 63 -9.18 -30.02 -13.53
#